data_AF-A0A3B0R0G7-F1
#
_entry.id   AF-A0A3B0R0G7-F1
#
_cell.length_a   1.000
_cell.length_b   1.000
_cell.length_c   1.000
_cell.angle_alpha   90.00
_cell.angle_beta   90.00
_cell.angle_gamma   90.00
#
_symmetry.space_group_name_H-M   'P 1'
#
loop_
_entity.id
_entity.type
_entity.pdbx_description
1 polymer ?
#
loop_
_entity_poly.entity_id
_entity_poly.type
_entity_poly.pdbx_seq_one_letter_code
_entity_poly.pdbx_strand_id
1 'polypeptide(L)'
;MGQVKLDIGGRSFLVTCQDGEEEHLAKLGSMVDKKAGEAGDPAGLTESRMLLFTSLLLADELHGSETATTDQSERTAGGPAPKPNLADEKAIAALEKLADRAEAFANSLE
;
A
#
# COMPACT_ATOMS: atom_id res chain seq x y z
N MET A 1 25.30 18.22 -8.43
CA MET A 1 25.26 16.93 -9.16
C MET A 1 25.74 15.88 -8.16
N GLY A 2 24.80 15.17 -7.55
CA GLY A 2 25.08 14.15 -6.53
C GLY A 2 25.15 12.75 -7.13
N GLN A 3 25.68 11.81 -6.35
CA GLN A 3 25.59 10.39 -6.62
C GLN A 3 25.23 9.68 -5.33
N VAL A 4 24.32 8.71 -5.44
CA VAL A 4 23.98 7.84 -4.32
C VAL A 4 24.33 6.41 -4.69
N LYS A 5 24.89 5.69 -3.71
CA LYS A 5 25.14 4.26 -3.82
C LYS A 5 23.96 3.52 -3.21
N LEU A 6 23.33 2.63 -3.97
CA LEU A 6 22.22 1.78 -3.54
C LEU A 6 22.69 0.33 -3.49
N ASP A 7 22.43 -0.36 -2.39
CA ASP A 7 22.72 -1.78 -2.26
C ASP A 7 21.39 -2.55 -2.37
N ILE A 8 21.28 -3.42 -3.39
CA ILE A 8 20.05 -4.16 -3.75
C ILE A 8 20.42 -5.61 -4.05
N GLY A 9 19.83 -6.56 -3.33
CA GLY A 9 20.03 -7.99 -3.55
C GLY A 9 21.50 -8.43 -3.42
N GLY A 10 22.24 -7.78 -2.50
CA GLY A 10 23.67 -8.02 -2.30
C GLY A 10 24.60 -7.39 -3.34
N ARG A 11 24.09 -6.49 -4.20
CA ARG A 11 24.86 -5.79 -5.23
C ARG A 11 24.76 -4.28 -5.09
N SER A 12 25.82 -3.57 -5.44
CA SER A 12 25.89 -2.11 -5.36
C SER A 12 25.66 -1.43 -6.71
N PHE A 13 24.79 -0.41 -6.74
CA PHE A 13 24.45 0.40 -7.90
C PHE A 13 24.74 1.87 -7.62
N LEU A 14 25.36 2.57 -8.57
CA LEU A 14 25.57 4.02 -8.49
C LEU A 14 24.52 4.72 -9.34
N VAL A 15 23.75 5.61 -8.71
CA VAL A 15 22.70 6.40 -9.35
C VAL A 15 23.04 7.87 -9.22
N THR A 16 23.04 8.57 -10.36
CA THR A 16 23.20 10.02 -10.41
C THR A 16 21.90 10.71 -10.05
N CYS A 17 21.96 11.72 -9.17
CA CYS A 17 20.78 12.42 -8.70
C CYS A 17 21.03 13.93 -8.57
N GLN A 18 19.94 14.68 -8.38
CA GLN A 18 20.03 16.09 -8.04
C GLN A 18 20.40 16.27 -6.56
N ASP A 19 20.95 17.44 -6.25
CA ASP A 19 21.37 17.77 -4.89
C ASP A 19 20.10 17.87 -4.01
N GLY A 20 20.05 17.09 -2.93
CA GLY A 20 18.89 16.98 -2.04
C GLY A 20 17.96 15.79 -2.29
N GLU A 21 18.13 15.02 -3.37
CA GLU A 21 17.32 13.81 -3.65
C GLU A 21 17.92 12.51 -3.06
N GLU A 22 19.15 12.60 -2.55
CA GLU A 22 19.95 11.45 -2.08
C GLU A 22 19.22 10.61 -1.03
N GLU A 23 18.60 11.24 -0.04
CA GLU A 23 17.87 10.54 1.03
C GLU A 23 16.59 9.86 0.50
N HIS A 24 15.92 10.48 -0.48
CA HIS A 24 14.74 9.90 -1.11
C HIS A 24 15.12 8.65 -1.91
N LEU A 25 16.16 8.74 -2.73
CA LEU A 25 16.68 7.59 -3.49
C LEU A 25 17.20 6.48 -2.58
N ALA A 26 17.84 6.80 -1.45
CA ALA A 26 18.25 5.80 -0.47
C ALA A 26 17.03 5.03 0.10
N LYS A 27 15.94 5.73 0.41
CA LYS A 27 14.67 5.12 0.86
C LYS A 27 14.05 4.25 -0.24
N LEU A 28 14.01 4.72 -1.48
CA LEU A 28 13.54 3.95 -2.62
C LEU A 28 14.38 2.68 -2.82
N GLY A 29 15.71 2.80 -2.78
CA GLY A 29 16.64 1.68 -2.90
C GLY A 29 16.42 0.62 -1.82
N SER A 30 16.18 1.02 -0.56
CA SER A 30 15.84 0.10 0.53
C SER A 30 14.54 -0.66 0.28
N MET A 31 13.52 -0.02 -0.30
CA MET A 31 12.27 -0.71 -0.66
C MET A 31 12.49 -1.73 -1.77
N VAL A 32 13.28 -1.38 -2.78
CA VAL A 32 13.65 -2.31 -3.87
C VAL A 32 14.47 -3.49 -3.33
N ASP A 33 15.43 -3.25 -2.44
CA ASP A 33 16.23 -4.30 -1.79
C ASP A 33 15.37 -5.28 -0.99
N LYS A 34 14.45 -4.76 -0.17
CA LYS A 34 13.49 -5.58 0.55
C LYS A 34 12.69 -6.46 -0.41
N LYS A 35 12.19 -5.89 -1.51
CA LYS A 35 11.41 -6.63 -2.49
C LYS A 35 12.25 -7.64 -3.29
N ALA A 36 13.52 -7.33 -3.54
CA ALA A 36 14.45 -8.26 -4.17
C ALA A 36 14.69 -9.52 -3.31
N GLY A 37 14.69 -9.38 -1.98
CA GLY A 37 14.73 -10.52 -1.06
C GLY A 37 13.48 -11.43 -1.13
N GLU A 38 12.32 -10.88 -1.48
CA GLU A 38 11.08 -11.65 -1.69
C GLU A 38 11.05 -12.36 -3.06
N ALA A 39 11.76 -11.80 -4.06
CA ALA A 39 11.78 -12.29 -5.44
C ALA A 39 12.60 -13.61 -5.63
N GLY A 40 13.28 -14.09 -4.59
CA GLY A 40 13.98 -15.37 -4.57
C GLY A 40 15.36 -15.30 -3.89
N ASP A 41 16.00 -16.45 -3.72
CA ASP A 41 17.37 -16.51 -3.19
C ASP A 41 18.34 -15.77 -4.14
N PRO A 42 18.94 -14.64 -3.73
CA PRO A 42 19.87 -13.89 -4.57
C PRO A 42 21.10 -14.70 -4.99
N ALA A 43 21.38 -15.84 -4.33
CA ALA A 43 22.49 -16.72 -4.70
C ALA A 43 22.24 -17.57 -5.96
N GLY A 44 20.97 -17.78 -6.36
CA GLY A 44 20.61 -18.66 -7.47
C GLY A 44 20.30 -17.94 -8.79
N LEU A 45 20.09 -16.63 -8.76
CA LEU A 45 19.61 -15.85 -9.90
C LEU A 45 20.69 -14.91 -10.44
N THR A 46 20.67 -14.67 -11.75
CA THR A 46 21.45 -13.57 -12.32
C THR A 46 20.83 -12.24 -11.91
N GLU A 47 21.67 -11.19 -11.81
CA GLU A 47 21.22 -9.83 -11.47
C GLU A 47 20.03 -9.38 -12.30
N SER A 48 20.11 -9.50 -13.62
CA SER A 48 19.03 -9.06 -14.51
C SER A 48 17.72 -9.80 -14.26
N ARG A 49 17.78 -11.09 -13.90
CA ARG A 49 16.60 -11.89 -13.60
C ARG A 49 16.02 -11.53 -12.23
N MET A 50 16.86 -11.30 -11.23
CA MET A 50 16.44 -10.81 -9.91
C MET A 50 15.73 -9.45 -10.04
N LEU A 51 16.34 -8.49 -10.74
CA LEU A 51 15.75 -7.18 -10.98
C LEU A 51 14.45 -7.26 -11.77
N LEU A 52 14.36 -8.15 -12.77
CA LEU A 52 13.12 -8.40 -13.51
C LEU A 52 11.99 -8.92 -12.61
N PHE A 53 12.27 -9.89 -11.74
CA PHE A 53 11.24 -10.38 -10.83
C PHE A 53 10.84 -9.32 -9.82
N THR A 54 11.82 -8.59 -9.27
CA THR A 54 11.57 -7.48 -8.35
C THR A 54 10.68 -6.41 -8.99
N SER A 55 10.93 -6.03 -10.25
CA SER A 55 10.12 -5.04 -10.96
C SER A 55 8.71 -5.52 -11.25
N LEU A 56 8.52 -6.79 -11.63
CA LEU A 56 7.20 -7.39 -11.80
C LEU A 56 6.41 -7.42 -10.49
N LEU A 57 7.08 -7.75 -9.38
CA LEU A 57 6.48 -7.78 -8.05
C LEU A 57 6.02 -6.39 -7.59
N LEU A 58 6.85 -5.36 -7.79
CA LEU A 58 6.48 -3.97 -7.48
C LEU A 58 5.35 -3.48 -8.40
N ALA A 59 5.35 -3.88 -9.67
CA ALA A 59 4.29 -3.53 -10.61
C ALA A 59 2.95 -4.17 -10.22
N ASP A 60 2.96 -5.41 -9.73
CA ASP A 60 1.76 -6.09 -9.23
C ASP A 60 1.17 -5.39 -7.99
N GLU A 61 2.02 -4.97 -7.04
CA GLU A 61 1.57 -4.19 -5.87
C GLU A 61 0.96 -2.84 -6.26
N LEU A 62 1.59 -2.15 -7.21
CA LEU A 62 1.07 -0.89 -7.73
C LEU A 62 -0.27 -1.12 -8.45
N HIS A 63 -0.36 -2.15 -9.29
CA HIS A 63 -1.58 -2.49 -10.01
C HIS A 63 -2.73 -2.89 -9.06
N GLY A 64 -2.43 -3.67 -8.01
CA GLY A 64 -3.38 -4.02 -6.95
C GLY A 64 -3.88 -2.79 -6.18
N SER A 65 -3.02 -1.79 -5.97
CA SER A 65 -3.38 -0.53 -5.29
C SER A 65 -4.27 0.36 -6.17
N GLU A 66 -3.98 0.45 -7.46
CA GLU A 66 -4.79 1.20 -8.43
C GLU A 66 -6.16 0.55 -8.64
N THR A 67 -6.21 -0.78 -8.74
CA THR A 67 -7.47 -1.51 -8.84
C THR A 67 -8.29 -1.42 -7.56
N ALA A 68 -7.70 -1.53 -6.36
CA ALA A 68 -8.43 -1.32 -5.10
C ALA A 68 -8.98 0.12 -4.95
N THR A 69 -8.29 1.12 -5.52
CA THR A 69 -8.76 2.50 -5.58
C THR A 69 -9.88 2.66 -6.60
N THR A 70 -9.78 1.96 -7.74
CA THR A 70 -10.79 1.96 -8.80
C THR A 70 -12.05 1.21 -8.36
N ASP A 71 -11.94 0.07 -7.68
CA ASP A 71 -13.06 -0.73 -7.15
C ASP A 71 -13.80 0.03 -6.02
N GLN A 72 -13.07 0.78 -5.19
CA GLN A 72 -13.67 1.74 -4.26
C GLN A 72 -14.33 2.91 -5.00
N SER A 73 -13.69 3.42 -6.06
CA SER A 73 -14.25 4.50 -6.87
C SER A 73 -15.47 4.06 -7.68
N GLU A 74 -15.54 2.83 -8.17
CA GLU A 74 -16.63 2.25 -8.95
C GLU A 74 -17.81 1.83 -8.07
N ARG A 75 -17.55 1.39 -6.82
CA ARG A 75 -18.61 1.29 -5.80
C ARG A 75 -19.18 2.64 -5.38
N THR A 76 -18.49 3.74 -5.70
CA THR A 76 -18.98 5.12 -5.51
C THR A 76 -19.37 5.84 -6.81
N ALA A 77 -19.13 5.26 -7.99
CA ALA A 77 -19.38 5.89 -9.29
C ALA A 77 -20.82 5.69 -9.79
N GLY A 78 -21.77 5.70 -8.85
CA GLY A 78 -23.20 5.86 -9.08
C GLY A 78 -23.75 7.15 -8.49
N GLY A 79 -23.00 8.27 -8.49
CA GLY A 79 -23.53 9.59 -8.11
C GLY A 79 -22.48 10.62 -7.66
N PRO A 80 -22.74 11.94 -7.79
CA PRO A 80 -21.74 12.96 -7.50
C PRO A 80 -21.49 13.10 -5.98
N ALA A 81 -20.20 12.99 -5.60
CA ALA A 81 -19.54 13.29 -4.31
C ALA A 81 -20.42 13.29 -3.03
N PRO A 82 -20.23 12.36 -2.07
CA PRO A 82 -20.89 12.47 -0.79
C PRO A 82 -20.13 13.50 0.06
N LYS A 83 -20.74 14.66 0.25
CA LYS A 83 -20.53 15.41 1.50
C LYS A 83 -21.00 14.49 2.63
N PRO A 84 -20.34 14.46 3.81
CA PRO A 84 -20.84 13.66 4.93
C PRO A 84 -22.28 14.10 5.20
N ASN A 85 -23.23 13.22 4.92
CA ASN A 85 -24.63 13.52 5.08
C ASN A 85 -24.94 13.36 6.57
N LEU A 86 -25.35 14.42 7.26
CA LEU A 86 -25.73 14.38 8.68
C LEU A 86 -26.80 13.30 8.99
N ALA A 87 -27.52 12.84 7.96
CA ALA A 87 -28.44 11.71 8.05
C ALA A 87 -27.71 10.35 8.21
N ASP A 88 -26.57 10.14 7.54
CA ASP A 88 -25.76 8.92 7.65
C ASP A 88 -25.12 8.83 9.04
N GLU A 89 -24.65 9.96 9.57
CA GLU A 89 -24.10 10.04 10.93
C GLU A 89 -25.17 9.75 12.00
N LYS A 90 -26.40 10.24 11.79
CA LYS A 90 -27.55 9.91 12.65
C LYS A 90 -27.98 8.45 12.51
N ALA A 91 -27.87 7.85 11.33
CA ALA A 91 -28.20 6.45 11.09
C ALA A 91 -27.19 5.53 11.78
N ILE A 92 -25.89 5.84 11.70
CA ILE A 92 -24.83 5.12 12.41
C ILE A 92 -25.06 5.18 13.93
N ALA A 93 -25.31 6.37 14.47
CA ALA A 93 -25.60 6.54 15.90
C ALA A 93 -26.89 5.83 16.35
N ALA A 94 -27.88 5.70 15.46
CA ALA A 94 -29.11 4.96 15.75
C ALA A 94 -28.88 3.43 15.74
N LEU A 95 -28.00 2.94 14.87
CA LEU A 95 -27.60 1.52 14.81
C LEU A 95 -26.82 1.11 16.05
N GLU A 96 -25.89 1.94 16.52
CA GLU A 96 -25.16 1.70 17.78
C GLU A 96 -26.11 1.60 18.98
N LYS A 97 -27.05 2.54 19.11
CA LYS A 97 -28.07 2.50 20.17
C LYS A 97 -28.99 1.29 20.08
N LEU A 98 -29.24 0.78 18.88
CA LEU A 98 -30.03 -0.44 18.70
C LEU A 98 -29.25 -1.67 19.17
N ALA A 99 -27.94 -1.72 18.87
CA ALA A 99 -27.05 -2.77 19.33
C ALA A 99 -26.97 -2.79 20.87
N ASP A 100 -26.78 -1.64 21.51
CA ASP A 100 -26.78 -1.53 22.99
C ASP A 100 -28.08 -2.05 23.62
N ARG A 101 -29.23 -1.74 23.00
CA ARG A 101 -30.54 -2.22 23.47
C ARG A 101 -30.71 -3.72 23.27
N ALA A 102 -30.16 -4.27 22.19
CA ALA A 102 -30.19 -5.71 21.93
C ALA A 102 -29.34 -6.47 22.94
N GLU A 103 -28.14 -5.95 23.27
CA GLU A 103 -27.29 -6.51 24.33
C GLU A 103 -27.95 -6.43 25.71
N ALA A 104 -28.55 -5.28 26.05
CA ALA A 104 -29.27 -5.13 27.31
C ALA A 104 -30.47 -6.09 27.43
N PHE A 105 -31.18 -6.34 26.32
CA PHE A 105 -32.27 -7.32 26.29
C PHE A 105 -31.77 -8.74 26.45
N ALA A 106 -30.67 -9.11 25.76
CA ALA A 106 -30.05 -10.42 25.91
C ALA A 106 -29.61 -10.68 27.35
N ASN A 107 -28.94 -9.71 28.01
CA ASN A 107 -28.55 -9.81 29.42
C ASN A 107 -29.73 -9.86 30.39
N SER A 108 -30.93 -9.43 29.98
CA SER A 108 -32.13 -9.50 30.82
C SER A 108 -32.84 -10.86 30.77
N LEU A 109 -32.43 -11.73 29.84
CA LEU A 109 -32.98 -13.08 29.65
C LEU A 109 -32.09 -14.19 30.18
N GLU A 110 -30.87 -13.88 30.63
CA GLU A 110 -30.02 -14.73 31.49
C GLU A 110 -30.36 -14.53 32.97
#